data_AF-A0A926WPI5-F1
#
_entry.id   AF-A0A926WPI5-F1
#
_cell.length_a   1.000
_cell.length_b   1.000
_cell.length_c   1.000
_cell.angle_alpha   90.00
_cell.angle_beta   90.00
_cell.angle_gamma   90.00
#
_symmetry.space_group_name_H-M   'P 1'
#
loop_
_entity.id
_entity.type
_entity.pdbx_description
1 polymer ?
#
loop_
_entity_poly.entity_id
_entity_poly.type
_entity_poly.pdbx_seq_one_letter_code
_entity_poly.pdbx_strand_id
1 'polypeptide(L)'
;MGEKYLTLSELNIEGQFLGFVGDKPGKYKYLQLAISSGNVLIKLPKELRLSLGLSLVSGEQVSVCGICKLNPRTGKIKLKVSRVNQIGFCPVDNLAPQPKAKIMVCQKSGCLKRGGKGLLSELEKTLCDRGLLDKVTIEHTDCQKRCSSAPNCFLTIGKKEYKKLQPAAIASLLENHLTQ
;
A
#
# COMPACT_ATOMS: atom_id res chain seq x y z
N MET A 1 -32.07 23.50 19.43
CA MET A 1 -31.05 24.28 18.69
C MET A 1 -30.04 23.31 18.10
N GLY A 2 -30.00 23.16 16.77
CA GLY A 2 -29.07 22.21 16.13
C GLY A 2 -27.62 22.67 16.29
N GLU A 3 -26.71 21.75 16.58
CA GLU A 3 -25.27 22.05 16.60
C GLU A 3 -24.85 22.64 15.23
N LYS A 4 -24.31 23.87 15.22
CA LYS A 4 -23.77 24.50 14.01
C LYS A 4 -22.41 23.88 13.70
N TYR A 5 -22.27 23.35 12.49
CA TYR A 5 -21.01 22.83 11.96
C TYR A 5 -20.59 23.69 10.77
N LEU A 6 -19.32 24.11 10.75
CA LEU A 6 -18.69 24.81 9.64
C LEU A 6 -17.99 23.81 8.75
N THR A 7 -18.07 24.00 7.44
CA THR A 7 -17.27 23.24 6.46
C THR A 7 -15.84 23.78 6.51
N LEU A 8 -14.87 22.90 6.78
CA LEU A 8 -13.45 23.27 6.78
C LEU A 8 -12.82 23.08 5.40
N SER A 9 -12.96 21.89 4.84
CA SER A 9 -12.31 21.52 3.59
C SER A 9 -13.01 20.34 2.93
N GLU A 10 -12.78 20.20 1.63
CA GLU A 10 -13.03 18.96 0.90
C GLU A 10 -11.98 17.91 1.29
N LEU A 11 -12.36 16.65 1.18
CA LEU A 11 -11.57 15.52 1.64
C LEU A 11 -11.74 14.37 0.65
N ASN A 12 -10.62 13.83 0.17
CA ASN A 12 -10.57 12.63 -0.64
C ASN A 12 -9.74 11.59 0.12
N ILE A 13 -10.37 10.49 0.50
CA ILE A 13 -9.72 9.39 1.21
C ILE A 13 -9.93 8.12 0.41
N GLU A 14 -8.83 7.42 0.13
CA GLU A 14 -8.85 6.08 -0.43
C GLU A 14 -8.56 5.07 0.66
N GLY A 15 -9.27 3.95 0.63
CA GLY A 15 -9.09 2.90 1.61
C GLY A 15 -9.93 1.68 1.30
N GLN A 16 -9.67 0.63 2.07
CA GLN A 16 -10.43 -0.60 1.98
C GLN A 16 -11.73 -0.46 2.77
N PHE A 17 -12.85 -0.76 2.13
CA PHE A 17 -14.15 -0.76 2.78
C PHE A 17 -14.27 -1.95 3.72
N LEU A 18 -14.34 -1.71 5.02
CA LEU A 18 -14.46 -2.79 6.01
C LEU A 18 -15.92 -3.20 6.22
N GLY A 19 -16.83 -2.23 6.11
CA GLY A 19 -18.24 -2.47 6.30
C GLY A 19 -18.99 -1.24 6.75
N PHE A 20 -20.30 -1.41 6.88
CA PHE A 20 -21.18 -0.37 7.39
C PHE A 20 -21.39 -0.49 8.89
N VAL A 21 -21.36 0.64 9.60
CA VAL A 21 -21.58 0.71 11.05
C VAL A 21 -22.87 1.45 11.36
N GLY A 22 -23.68 0.90 12.25
CA GLY A 22 -24.97 1.46 12.66
C GLY A 22 -25.41 0.97 14.03
N ASP A 23 -26.36 1.70 14.63
CA ASP A 23 -26.86 1.39 15.97
C ASP A 23 -27.77 0.13 15.99
N LYS A 24 -28.29 -0.27 14.82
CA LYS A 24 -29.15 -1.45 14.65
C LYS A 24 -28.78 -2.20 13.37
N PRO A 25 -28.91 -3.54 13.34
CA PRO A 25 -28.76 -4.31 12.11
C PRO A 25 -29.70 -3.76 11.02
N GLY A 26 -29.16 -3.52 9.82
CA GLY A 26 -29.88 -2.91 8.69
C GLY A 26 -30.04 -1.38 8.72
N LYS A 27 -29.62 -0.68 9.79
CA LYS A 27 -29.64 0.80 9.87
C LYS A 27 -28.23 1.38 10.01
N TYR A 28 -27.46 1.27 8.95
CA TYR A 28 -26.12 1.85 8.91
C TYR A 28 -26.14 3.37 8.75
N LYS A 29 -25.28 4.04 9.50
CA LYS A 29 -25.11 5.50 9.51
C LYS A 29 -23.68 5.91 9.14
N TYR A 30 -22.74 4.99 9.22
CA TYR A 30 -21.32 5.22 8.99
C TYR A 30 -20.76 4.15 8.06
N LEU A 31 -19.76 4.56 7.30
CA LEU A 31 -18.93 3.71 6.47
C LEU A 31 -17.56 3.61 7.17
N GLN A 32 -17.04 2.41 7.33
CA GLN A 32 -15.72 2.18 7.91
C GLN A 32 -14.70 1.89 6.81
N LEU A 33 -13.60 2.64 6.82
CA LEU A 33 -12.47 2.46 5.90
C LEU A 33 -11.20 2.11 6.68
N ALA A 34 -10.44 1.15 6.16
CA ALA A 34 -9.05 0.94 6.52
C ALA A 34 -8.16 1.78 5.60
N ILE A 35 -7.31 2.60 6.21
CA ILE A 35 -6.28 3.40 5.56
C ILE A 35 -4.92 3.07 6.21
N SER A 36 -3.81 3.53 5.61
CA SER A 36 -2.46 3.24 6.11
C SER A 36 -2.21 3.69 7.55
N SER A 37 -2.88 4.75 8.00
CA SER A 37 -2.79 5.29 9.37
C SER A 37 -3.81 4.68 10.35
N GLY A 38 -4.64 3.73 9.92
CA GLY A 38 -5.62 3.04 10.76
C GLY A 38 -7.03 3.06 10.18
N ASN A 39 -8.03 2.91 11.06
CA ASN A 39 -9.43 2.82 10.64
C ASN A 39 -10.18 4.14 10.86
N VAL A 40 -10.94 4.57 9.86
CA VAL A 40 -11.72 5.81 9.90
C VAL A 40 -13.21 5.52 9.72
N LEU A 41 -14.04 6.20 10.51
CA LEU A 41 -15.50 6.18 10.40
C LEU A 41 -15.99 7.45 9.72
N ILE A 42 -16.69 7.30 8.59
CA ILE A 42 -17.20 8.41 7.80
C ILE A 42 -18.73 8.39 7.80
N LYS A 43 -19.36 9.54 8.08
CA LYS A 43 -20.82 9.61 8.17
C LYS A 43 -21.46 9.57 6.79
N LEU A 44 -22.42 8.65 6.62
CA LEU A 44 -23.20 8.50 5.40
C LEU A 44 -24.47 9.37 5.42
N PRO A 45 -24.68 10.21 4.38
CA PRO A 45 -25.99 10.81 4.09
C PRO A 45 -27.08 9.74 3.93
N LYS A 46 -28.34 10.08 4.19
CA LYS A 46 -29.45 9.12 4.08
C LYS A 46 -29.63 8.61 2.64
N GLU A 47 -29.51 9.51 1.67
CA GLU A 47 -29.68 9.23 0.23
C GLU A 47 -28.67 8.21 -0.29
N LEU A 48 -27.42 8.25 0.19
CA LEU A 48 -26.36 7.36 -0.27
C LEU A 48 -26.39 5.97 0.38
N ARG A 49 -27.25 5.73 1.39
CA ARG A 49 -27.24 4.44 2.10
C ARG A 49 -27.76 3.31 1.24
N LEU A 50 -28.90 3.52 0.58
CA LEU A 50 -29.54 2.46 -0.19
C LEU A 50 -28.68 2.04 -1.38
N SER A 51 -28.13 3.00 -2.13
CA SER A 51 -27.28 2.70 -3.27
C SER A 51 -25.98 2.00 -2.86
N LEU A 52 -25.27 2.55 -1.86
CA LEU A 52 -24.00 1.98 -1.41
C LEU A 52 -24.17 0.63 -0.70
N GLY A 53 -25.28 0.42 -0.01
CA GLY A 53 -25.58 -0.86 0.64
C GLY A 53 -25.83 -2.00 -0.34
N LEU A 54 -26.22 -1.69 -1.57
CA LEU A 54 -26.41 -2.67 -2.64
C LEU A 54 -25.14 -2.86 -3.48
N SER A 55 -24.30 -1.83 -3.57
CA SER A 55 -23.15 -1.84 -4.49
C SER A 55 -21.81 -2.20 -3.82
N LEU A 56 -21.59 -1.81 -2.56
CA LEU A 56 -20.30 -1.97 -1.89
C LEU A 56 -20.17 -3.33 -1.21
N VAL A 57 -19.05 -4.00 -1.43
CA VAL A 57 -18.71 -5.27 -0.79
C VAL A 57 -17.55 -5.06 0.20
N SER A 58 -17.69 -5.56 1.43
CA SER A 58 -16.59 -5.54 2.40
C SER A 58 -15.32 -6.15 1.79
N GLY A 59 -14.21 -5.42 1.87
CA GLY A 59 -12.92 -5.75 1.26
C GLY A 59 -12.62 -4.92 0.00
N GLU A 60 -13.60 -4.23 -0.59
CA GLU A 60 -13.43 -3.44 -1.82
C GLU A 60 -12.61 -2.16 -1.59
N GLN A 61 -11.74 -1.81 -2.54
CA GLN A 61 -11.00 -0.55 -2.52
C GLN A 61 -11.91 0.58 -3.03
N VAL A 62 -12.11 1.60 -2.21
CA VAL A 62 -13.02 2.71 -2.55
C VAL A 62 -12.35 4.05 -2.32
N SER A 63 -12.69 5.03 -3.17
CA SER A 63 -12.37 6.44 -2.93
C SER A 63 -13.61 7.15 -2.45
N VAL A 64 -13.48 7.79 -1.29
CA VAL A 64 -14.53 8.53 -0.63
C VAL A 64 -14.19 10.01 -0.69
N CYS A 65 -14.99 10.72 -1.47
CA CYS A 65 -15.02 12.17 -1.49
C CYS A 65 -16.01 12.64 -0.43
N GLY A 66 -15.61 13.65 0.33
CA GLY A 66 -16.42 14.16 1.42
C GLY A 66 -16.01 15.55 1.85
N ILE A 67 -16.65 15.99 2.92
CA ILE A 67 -16.41 17.29 3.53
C ILE A 67 -16.06 17.08 4.99
N CYS A 68 -14.98 17.71 5.42
CA CYS A 68 -14.63 17.83 6.82
C CYS A 68 -15.42 18.98 7.45
N LYS A 69 -16.16 18.68 8.51
CA LYS A 69 -16.94 19.68 9.25
C LYS A 69 -16.44 19.83 10.68
N LEU A 70 -16.23 21.06 11.12
CA LEU A 70 -15.85 21.40 12.48
C LEU A 70 -17.04 21.97 13.24
N ASN A 71 -17.26 21.50 14.45
CA ASN A 71 -18.08 22.22 15.41
C ASN A 71 -17.20 23.25 16.15
N PRO A 72 -17.33 24.56 15.86
CA PRO A 72 -16.46 25.57 16.46
C PRO A 72 -16.63 25.69 17.98
N ARG A 73 -17.75 25.22 18.53
CA ARG A 73 -18.03 25.28 19.97
C ARG A 73 -17.38 24.13 20.75
N THR A 74 -17.20 22.97 20.13
CA THR A 74 -16.69 21.75 20.80
C THR A 74 -15.36 21.26 20.25
N GLY A 75 -14.86 21.86 19.17
CA GLY A 75 -13.67 21.38 18.45
C GLY A 75 -13.89 20.06 17.71
N LYS A 76 -15.10 19.48 17.75
CA LYS A 76 -15.36 18.15 17.20
C LYS A 76 -15.36 18.17 15.68
N ILE A 77 -14.51 17.33 15.09
CA ILE A 77 -14.45 17.09 13.66
C ILE A 77 -15.43 15.98 13.26
N LYS A 78 -16.12 16.18 12.14
CA LYS A 78 -17.11 15.25 11.58
C LYS A 78 -16.91 15.15 10.07
N LEU A 79 -16.63 13.96 9.60
CA LEU A 79 -16.51 13.66 8.17
C LEU A 79 -17.88 13.26 7.62
N LYS A 80 -18.29 13.90 6.51
CA LYS A 80 -19.53 13.57 5.80
C LYS A 80 -19.20 13.21 4.35
N VAL A 81 -19.63 12.03 3.92
CA VAL A 81 -19.50 11.60 2.52
C VAL A 81 -20.34 12.49 1.62
N SER A 82 -19.76 12.94 0.50
CA SER A 82 -20.47 13.57 -0.61
C SER A 82 -20.62 12.60 -1.78
N ARG A 83 -19.56 11.84 -2.11
CA ARG A 83 -19.56 10.83 -3.17
C ARG A 83 -18.65 9.65 -2.79
N VAL A 84 -19.01 8.47 -3.25
CA VAL A 84 -18.15 7.27 -3.16
C VAL A 84 -17.97 6.76 -4.58
N ASN A 85 -16.71 6.66 -4.99
CA ASN A 85 -16.34 6.06 -6.26
C ASN A 85 -15.73 4.69 -5.94
N GLN A 86 -16.31 3.64 -6.54
CA GLN A 86 -15.66 2.34 -6.58
C GLN A 86 -14.47 2.47 -7.51
N ILE A 87 -13.25 2.34 -6.99
CA ILE A 87 -12.05 2.30 -7.83
C ILE A 87 -11.88 0.86 -8.32
N GLY A 88 -12.92 0.36 -9.00
CA GLY A 88 -13.02 -1.01 -9.47
C GLY A 88 -12.87 -2.08 -8.37
N PHE A 89 -13.22 -3.31 -8.72
CA PHE A 89 -12.56 -4.44 -8.10
C PHE A 89 -11.06 -4.32 -8.43
N CYS A 90 -10.24 -3.86 -7.51
CA CYS A 90 -9.09 -4.71 -7.24
C CYS A 90 -9.72 -5.97 -6.68
N PRO A 91 -9.64 -7.14 -7.35
CA PRO A 91 -9.76 -8.36 -6.56
C PRO A 91 -8.85 -8.10 -5.35
N VAL A 92 -9.41 -8.26 -4.15
CA VAL A 92 -8.60 -8.80 -3.08
C VAL A 92 -8.21 -10.15 -3.63
N ASP A 93 -7.19 -10.15 -4.49
CA ASP A 93 -6.37 -11.30 -4.63
C ASP A 93 -5.98 -11.55 -3.19
N ASN A 94 -6.43 -12.69 -2.70
CA ASN A 94 -5.50 -13.56 -2.05
C ASN A 94 -4.28 -13.74 -2.98
N LEU A 95 -3.48 -12.69 -3.18
CA LEU A 95 -2.09 -12.81 -3.49
C LEU A 95 -1.52 -13.19 -2.14
N ALA A 96 -1.66 -14.49 -1.83
CA ALA A 96 -0.47 -15.21 -1.41
C ALA A 96 0.67 -14.60 -2.25
N PRO A 97 1.68 -13.97 -1.61
CA PRO A 97 2.64 -13.16 -2.33
C PRO A 97 3.22 -14.04 -3.41
N GLN A 98 2.90 -13.78 -4.68
CA GLN A 98 3.66 -14.35 -5.78
C GLN A 98 4.91 -13.48 -5.80
N PRO A 99 6.03 -13.91 -5.22
CA PRO A 99 7.23 -13.12 -5.27
C PRO A 99 7.72 -13.28 -6.71
N LYS A 100 7.32 -12.38 -7.61
CA LYS A 100 7.79 -12.46 -8.99
C LYS A 100 9.29 -12.22 -9.05
N ALA A 101 9.85 -11.42 -8.13
CA ALA A 101 11.27 -11.16 -8.04
C ALA A 101 11.79 -11.06 -6.59
N LYS A 102 12.86 -11.78 -6.28
CA LYS A 102 13.60 -11.73 -5.01
C LYS A 102 15.04 -11.30 -5.25
N ILE A 103 15.55 -10.38 -4.45
CA ILE A 103 16.94 -9.95 -4.49
C ILE A 103 17.62 -10.43 -3.22
N MET A 104 18.61 -11.30 -3.35
CA MET A 104 19.27 -11.92 -2.22
C MET A 104 20.66 -11.31 -2.04
N VAL A 105 20.89 -10.67 -0.89
CA VAL A 105 22.13 -9.92 -0.58
C VAL A 105 22.86 -10.58 0.58
N CYS A 106 24.13 -10.93 0.37
CA CYS A 106 24.95 -11.56 1.42
C CYS A 106 25.38 -10.54 2.48
N GLN A 107 25.05 -10.81 3.75
CA GLN A 107 25.37 -9.94 4.89
C GLN A 107 26.59 -10.41 5.71
N LYS A 108 27.31 -11.44 5.27
CA LYS A 108 28.51 -11.90 6.00
C LYS A 108 29.63 -10.87 5.90
N SER A 109 30.45 -10.79 6.96
CA SER A 109 31.59 -9.87 7.08
C SER A 109 32.48 -9.80 5.84
N GLY A 110 32.71 -10.91 5.15
CA GLY A 110 33.48 -10.93 3.91
C GLY A 110 32.84 -10.13 2.76
N CYS A 111 31.52 -10.09 2.63
CA CYS A 111 30.84 -9.26 1.62
C CYS A 111 30.72 -7.81 2.10
N LEU A 112 30.41 -7.59 3.38
CA LEU A 112 30.31 -6.25 3.96
C LEU A 112 31.62 -5.46 3.85
N LYS A 113 32.77 -6.09 4.15
CA LYS A 113 34.09 -5.46 4.03
C LYS A 113 34.49 -5.11 2.59
N ARG A 114 33.87 -5.76 1.60
CA ARG A 114 34.14 -5.56 0.16
C ARG A 114 33.05 -4.73 -0.52
N GLY A 115 32.41 -3.83 0.21
CA GLY A 115 31.42 -2.91 -0.35
C GLY A 115 29.96 -3.37 -0.27
N GLY A 116 29.66 -4.47 0.44
CA GLY A 116 28.29 -4.97 0.57
C GLY A 116 27.29 -3.98 1.18
N LYS A 117 27.75 -3.10 2.09
CA LYS A 117 26.91 -2.01 2.63
C LYS A 117 26.55 -0.97 1.56
N GLY A 118 27.54 -0.56 0.76
CA GLY A 118 27.34 0.38 -0.34
C GLY A 118 26.40 -0.18 -1.39
N LEU A 119 26.60 -1.46 -1.76
CA LEU A 119 25.74 -2.17 -2.71
C LEU A 119 24.28 -2.20 -2.25
N LEU A 120 24.00 -2.52 -0.98
CA LEU A 120 22.64 -2.56 -0.46
C LEU A 120 21.98 -1.17 -0.51
N SER A 121 22.69 -0.13 -0.07
CA SER A 121 22.16 1.23 -0.07
C SER A 121 21.91 1.75 -1.49
N GLU A 122 22.82 1.48 -2.43
CA GLU A 122 22.65 1.85 -3.84
C GLU A 122 21.50 1.09 -4.50
N LEU A 123 21.32 -0.18 -4.14
CA LEU A 123 20.20 -1.00 -4.59
C LEU A 123 18.86 -0.45 -4.11
N GLU A 124 18.72 -0.19 -2.81
CA GLU A 124 17.50 0.39 -2.23
C GLU A 124 17.16 1.73 -2.87
N LYS A 125 18.17 2.61 -3.03
CA LYS A 125 18.00 3.90 -3.69
C LYS A 125 17.52 3.72 -5.14
N THR A 126 18.20 2.88 -5.91
CA THR A 126 17.85 2.66 -7.33
C THR A 126 16.42 2.11 -7.47
N LEU A 127 16.01 1.19 -6.60
CA LEU A 127 14.65 0.64 -6.63
C LEU A 127 13.60 1.67 -6.20
N CYS A 128 13.92 2.54 -5.24
CA CYS A 128 13.07 3.63 -4.81
C CYS A 128 12.89 4.67 -5.93
N ASP A 129 14.00 5.13 -6.53
CA ASP A 129 14.01 6.12 -7.61
C ASP A 129 13.17 5.69 -8.83
N ARG A 130 13.02 4.36 -9.02
CA ARG A 130 12.25 3.78 -10.13
C ARG A 130 10.87 3.21 -9.72
N GLY A 131 10.46 3.40 -8.47
CA GLY A 131 9.15 2.91 -7.98
C GLY A 131 9.00 1.39 -8.01
N LEU A 132 10.11 0.66 -7.88
CA LEU A 132 10.16 -0.81 -7.90
C LEU A 132 10.29 -1.42 -6.50
N LEU A 133 10.60 -0.61 -5.48
CA LEU A 133 10.90 -1.08 -4.13
C LEU A 133 9.76 -1.94 -3.53
N ASP A 134 8.51 -1.51 -3.71
CA ASP A 134 7.33 -2.23 -3.18
C ASP A 134 6.95 -3.47 -4.00
N LYS A 135 7.60 -3.69 -5.16
CA LYS A 135 7.29 -4.79 -6.09
C LYS A 135 8.28 -5.95 -6.00
N VAL A 136 9.32 -5.82 -5.16
CA VAL A 136 10.39 -6.81 -5.01
C VAL A 136 10.68 -7.08 -3.55
N THR A 137 11.15 -8.29 -3.23
CA THR A 137 11.60 -8.62 -1.88
C THR A 137 13.11 -8.63 -1.81
N ILE A 138 13.70 -7.82 -0.93
CA ILE A 138 15.13 -7.89 -0.60
C ILE A 138 15.30 -8.84 0.59
N GLU A 139 15.98 -9.96 0.36
CA GLU A 139 16.29 -10.95 1.40
C GLU A 139 17.76 -10.87 1.80
N HIS A 140 18.00 -10.72 3.09
CA HIS A 140 19.33 -10.82 3.67
C HIS A 140 19.70 -12.29 3.85
N THR A 141 20.88 -12.67 3.35
CA THR A 141 21.31 -14.06 3.32
C THR A 141 22.65 -14.26 4.00
N ASP A 142 22.85 -15.49 4.47
CA ASP A 142 24.12 -15.97 4.99
C ASP A 142 25.19 -16.16 3.90
N CYS A 143 26.39 -16.59 4.32
CA CYS A 143 27.50 -16.81 3.41
C CYS A 143 27.19 -17.89 2.36
N GLN A 144 27.20 -17.47 1.10
CA GLN A 144 26.94 -18.36 -0.04
C GLN A 144 28.21 -18.99 -0.62
N LYS A 145 29.32 -18.95 0.13
CA LYS A 145 30.64 -19.49 -0.25
C LYS A 145 31.20 -18.96 -1.59
N ARG A 146 30.71 -17.82 -2.07
CA ARG A 146 31.17 -17.15 -3.32
C ARG A 146 31.97 -15.88 -3.05
N CYS A 147 32.75 -15.86 -1.98
CA CYS A 147 33.48 -14.69 -1.50
C CYS A 147 34.47 -14.09 -2.53
N SER A 148 34.89 -14.84 -3.54
CA SER A 148 35.75 -14.36 -4.63
C SER A 148 35.08 -13.33 -5.54
N SER A 149 33.74 -13.31 -5.62
CA SER A 149 32.96 -12.32 -6.37
C SER A 149 32.18 -11.38 -5.44
N ALA A 150 32.62 -11.25 -4.19
CA ALA A 150 32.00 -10.32 -3.26
C ALA A 150 32.12 -8.87 -3.76
N PRO A 151 31.10 -8.03 -3.52
CA PRO A 151 29.89 -8.30 -2.75
C PRO A 151 28.88 -9.15 -3.52
N ASN A 152 28.35 -10.20 -2.89
CA ASN A 152 27.44 -11.13 -3.56
C ASN A 152 25.99 -10.66 -3.47
N CYS A 153 25.39 -10.48 -4.64
CA CYS A 153 23.98 -10.22 -4.85
C CYS A 153 23.50 -10.99 -6.08
N PHE A 154 22.28 -11.51 -6.01
CA PHE A 154 21.62 -12.17 -7.13
C PHE A 154 20.12 -11.92 -7.08
N LEU A 155 19.56 -11.86 -8.28
CA LEU A 155 18.15 -11.59 -8.53
C LEU A 155 17.51 -12.89 -9.02
N THR A 156 16.45 -13.32 -8.36
CA THR A 156 15.65 -14.48 -8.75
C THR A 156 14.31 -13.99 -9.22
N ILE A 157 13.98 -14.21 -10.50
CA ILE A 157 12.67 -13.90 -11.08
C ILE A 157 12.00 -15.21 -11.49
N GLY A 158 11.03 -15.68 -10.71
CA GLY A 158 10.44 -17.01 -10.88
C GLY A 158 11.51 -18.12 -10.81
N LYS A 159 11.79 -18.78 -11.93
CA LYS A 159 12.82 -19.84 -12.05
C LYS A 159 14.18 -19.34 -12.56
N LYS A 160 14.30 -18.06 -12.95
CA LYS A 160 15.54 -17.50 -13.52
C LYS A 160 16.37 -16.85 -12.42
N GLU A 161 17.65 -17.19 -12.37
CA GLU A 161 18.63 -16.55 -11.49
C GLU A 161 19.60 -15.70 -12.31
N TYR A 162 19.81 -14.46 -11.87
CA TYR A 162 20.78 -13.54 -12.45
C TYR A 162 21.84 -13.18 -11.39
N LYS A 163 23.12 -13.31 -11.74
CA LYS A 163 24.28 -13.15 -10.83
C LYS A 163 25.17 -12.01 -11.31
N LYS A 164 25.94 -11.41 -10.40
CA LYS A 164 26.90 -10.32 -10.67
C LYS A 164 26.27 -9.08 -11.33
N LEU A 165 25.06 -8.72 -10.90
CA LEU A 165 24.37 -7.56 -11.45
C LEU A 165 24.72 -6.29 -10.67
N GLN A 166 24.87 -5.19 -11.40
CA GLN A 166 24.87 -3.85 -10.83
C GLN A 166 23.43 -3.43 -10.46
N PRO A 167 23.23 -2.58 -9.45
CA PRO A 167 21.90 -2.08 -9.05
C PRO A 167 21.04 -1.57 -10.21
N ALA A 168 21.64 -0.80 -11.13
CA ALA A 168 20.93 -0.29 -12.32
C ALA A 168 20.46 -1.41 -13.27
N ALA A 169 21.26 -2.47 -13.44
CA ALA A 169 20.90 -3.61 -14.27
C ALA A 169 19.80 -4.47 -13.62
N ILE A 170 19.80 -4.58 -12.29
CA ILE A 170 18.71 -5.21 -11.53
C ILE A 170 17.40 -4.45 -11.80
N ALA A 171 17.40 -3.13 -11.66
CA ALA A 171 16.20 -2.33 -11.89
C ALA A 171 15.67 -2.44 -13.33
N SER A 172 16.53 -2.40 -14.34
CA SER A 172 16.11 -2.57 -15.74
C SER A 172 15.58 -3.99 -16.05
N LEU A 173 16.13 -5.04 -15.44
CA LEU A 173 15.58 -6.39 -15.56
C LEU A 173 14.19 -6.48 -14.92
N LEU A 174 14.01 -5.84 -13.76
CA LEU A 174 12.73 -5.79 -13.06
C LEU A 174 11.67 -5.04 -13.86
N GLU A 175 11.99 -3.90 -14.46
CA GLU A 175 11.07 -3.16 -15.35
C GLU A 175 10.57 -4.06 -16.49
N ASN A 176 11.47 -4.74 -17.19
CA ASN A 176 11.09 -5.59 -18.32
C ASN A 176 10.22 -6.80 -17.88
N HIS A 177 10.41 -7.30 -16.66
CA HIS A 177 9.72 -8.49 -16.14
C HIS A 177 8.45 -8.19 -15.33
N LEU A 178 8.29 -6.97 -14.79
CA LEU A 178 7.15 -6.57 -13.94
C LEU A 178 6.12 -5.70 -14.66
N THR A 179 6.45 -5.18 -15.85
CA THR A 179 5.54 -4.34 -16.68
C THR A 179 4.79 -5.16 -17.75
N GLN A 180 4.83 -6.50 -17.66
CA GLN A 180 4.03 -7.45 -18.45
C GLN A 180 2.92 -8.05 -17.59
#